data_AF-A0AAW4RLE0-F1
#
_entry.id   AF-A0AAW4RLE0-F1
#
_cell.length_a   1.000
_cell.length_b   1.000
_cell.length_c   1.000
_cell.angle_alpha   90.00
_cell.angle_beta   90.00
_cell.angle_gamma   90.00
#
_symmetry.space_group_name_H-M   'P 1'
#
loop_
_entity.id
_entity.type
_entity.pdbx_description
1 polymer ?
#
loop_
_entity_poly.entity_id
_entity_poly.type
_entity_poly.pdbx_seq_one_letter_code
_entity_poly.pdbx_strand_id
1 'polypeptide(L)'
;MNISWGRRWAAYLLRPVFLGTLCFGVGTLFATSLLVPTMWSEKAAGWASAISTFLAVVAALVIADRQVEVAREAAAVERASAIELQQSARAESSRRDLQRATRLAHAFARELGYARRELAVKLVNWTPARMSNPTPAELDGFVMDKPLPDLSMLTSFSSELEGFADDDAFAILSVLATWNFYNRPPGIEPAEINAMGPVSRGKMAASRCRFGLELFDLMGELINKLYSYYESHAAISGRFVDDLPPVVSAELSALKFALGLHGK
;
A
#
# COMPACT_ATOMS: atom_id res chain seq x y z
N MET A 1 43.16 49.22 -23.63
CA MET A 1 44.24 48.55 -22.86
C MET A 1 43.64 47.42 -22.03
N ASN A 2 44.30 46.26 -22.02
CA ASN A 2 43.77 44.91 -21.77
C ASN A 2 43.06 44.64 -20.42
N ILE A 3 41.73 44.38 -20.44
CA ILE A 3 40.95 43.81 -19.32
C ILE A 3 41.31 42.33 -19.07
N SER A 4 41.90 41.65 -20.06
CA SER A 4 42.35 40.25 -19.96
C SER A 4 43.57 40.05 -19.06
N TRP A 5 44.37 41.10 -18.84
CA TRP A 5 45.56 41.03 -17.97
C TRP A 5 45.18 41.04 -16.48
N GLY A 6 44.24 41.90 -16.07
CA GLY A 6 43.82 41.99 -14.66
C GLY A 6 43.20 40.70 -14.12
N ARG A 7 42.34 40.03 -14.90
CA ARG A 7 41.74 38.74 -14.51
C ARG A 7 42.76 37.60 -14.46
N ARG A 8 43.75 37.58 -15.36
CA ARG A 8 44.81 36.56 -15.37
C ARG A 8 45.77 36.74 -14.19
N TRP A 9 46.10 37.98 -13.82
CA TRP A 9 46.90 38.27 -12.64
C TRP A 9 46.18 37.90 -11.34
N ALA A 10 44.89 38.20 -11.22
CA ALA A 10 44.09 37.78 -10.07
C ALA A 10 44.03 36.24 -9.95
N ALA A 11 43.85 35.52 -11.05
CA ALA A 11 43.85 34.05 -11.06
C ALA A 11 45.22 33.44 -10.73
N TYR A 12 46.33 34.12 -11.07
CA TYR A 12 47.69 33.67 -10.76
C TYR A 12 48.02 33.87 -9.27
N LEU A 13 47.60 35.02 -8.71
CA LEU A 13 47.77 35.36 -7.30
C LEU A 13 46.95 34.45 -6.36
N LEU A 14 45.84 33.89 -6.84
CA LEU A 14 44.94 33.02 -6.07
C LEU A 14 45.29 31.53 -6.13
N ARG A 15 46.41 31.14 -6.77
CA ARG A 15 46.85 29.73 -6.76
C ARG A 15 47.36 29.34 -5.37
N PRO A 16 46.98 28.17 -4.82
CA PRO A 16 47.36 27.76 -3.47
C PRO A 16 48.88 27.66 -3.29
N VAL A 17 49.62 27.29 -4.34
CA VAL A 17 51.08 27.28 -4.35
C VAL A 17 51.66 28.70 -4.28
N PHE A 18 51.05 29.67 -4.96
CA PHE A 18 51.52 31.06 -4.99
C PHE A 18 51.25 31.78 -3.66
N LEU A 19 50.09 31.55 -3.05
CA LEU A 19 49.75 32.01 -1.71
C LEU A 19 50.62 31.34 -0.64
N GLY A 20 50.91 30.05 -0.77
CA GLY A 20 51.86 29.33 0.09
C GLY A 20 53.27 29.93 0.02
N THR A 21 53.76 30.24 -1.19
CA THR A 21 55.07 30.91 -1.36
C THR A 21 55.08 32.36 -0.88
N LEU A 22 53.96 33.08 -0.96
CA LEU A 22 53.82 34.44 -0.42
C LEU A 22 53.81 34.41 1.11
N CYS A 23 53.08 33.50 1.74
CA CYS A 23 53.09 33.32 3.19
C CYS A 23 54.48 32.87 3.70
N PHE A 24 55.17 31.98 2.97
CA PHE A 24 56.53 31.56 3.31
C PHE A 24 57.55 32.70 3.10
N GLY A 25 57.40 33.50 2.04
CA GLY A 25 58.23 34.68 1.74
C GLY A 25 58.04 35.82 2.73
N VAL A 26 56.79 36.09 3.13
CA VAL A 26 56.47 37.10 4.16
C VAL A 26 56.92 36.62 5.54
N GLY A 27 56.74 35.32 5.87
CA GLY A 27 57.22 34.73 7.12
C GLY A 27 58.75 34.72 7.24
N THR A 28 59.47 34.45 6.14
CA THR A 28 60.94 34.53 6.10
C THR A 28 61.44 35.97 6.17
N LEU A 29 60.76 36.93 5.50
CA LEU A 29 61.05 38.35 5.65
C LEU A 29 60.81 38.84 7.09
N PHE A 30 59.77 38.37 7.76
CA PHE A 30 59.48 38.66 9.17
C PHE A 30 60.55 38.11 10.12
N ALA A 31 61.02 36.89 9.88
CA ALA A 31 62.11 36.26 10.63
C ALA A 31 63.45 37.00 10.42
N THR A 32 63.72 37.50 9.21
CA THR A 32 64.91 38.32 8.94
C THR A 32 64.79 39.75 9.45
N SER A 33 63.60 40.36 9.46
CA SER A 33 63.40 41.70 10.02
C SER A 33 63.47 41.74 11.56
N LEU A 34 63.21 40.61 12.22
CA LEU A 34 63.43 40.45 13.66
C LEU A 34 64.93 40.38 14.04
N LEU A 35 65.82 40.14 13.07
CA LEU A 35 67.27 40.04 13.27
C LEU A 35 68.06 41.32 12.93
N VAL A 36 67.39 42.42 12.52
CA VAL A 36 68.05 43.70 12.16
C VAL A 36 67.39 44.87 12.90
N PRO A 37 67.97 45.34 14.02
CA PRO A 37 67.25 46.20 14.98
C PRO A 37 67.42 47.71 14.77
N THR A 38 67.37 48.25 13.54
CA THR A 38 67.66 49.71 13.38
C THR A 38 66.82 50.56 12.43
N MET A 39 65.81 50.07 11.70
CA MET A 39 65.12 50.95 10.72
C MET A 39 63.60 50.73 10.54
N TRP A 40 62.79 50.79 11.60
CA TRP A 40 61.32 50.84 11.43
C TRP A 40 60.67 51.84 12.40
N SER A 41 59.98 52.87 11.87
CA SER A 41 59.07 53.67 12.70
C SER A 41 57.92 52.78 13.17
N GLU A 42 57.51 52.90 14.43
CA GLU A 42 56.40 52.14 15.02
C GLU A 42 55.11 52.21 14.18
N LYS A 43 54.93 53.32 13.44
CA LYS A 43 53.83 53.50 12.50
C LYS A 43 53.89 52.50 11.34
N ALA A 44 55.06 52.26 10.73
CA ALA A 44 55.19 51.33 9.60
C ALA A 44 54.92 49.88 9.99
N ALA A 45 55.37 49.46 11.19
CA ALA A 45 55.07 48.15 11.74
C ALA A 45 53.58 47.98 12.08
N GLY A 46 52.92 49.02 12.59
CA GLY A 46 51.49 49.04 12.86
C GLY A 46 50.63 48.88 11.60
N TRP A 47 50.97 49.59 10.50
CA TRP A 47 50.27 49.45 9.21
C TRP A 47 50.50 48.07 8.58
N ALA A 48 51.71 47.53 8.63
CA ALA A 48 52.02 46.20 8.09
C ALA A 48 51.25 45.07 8.81
N SER A 49 51.12 45.16 10.14
CA SER A 49 50.35 44.21 10.97
C SER A 49 48.84 44.30 10.71
N ALA A 50 48.32 45.52 10.53
CA ALA A 50 46.90 45.72 10.20
C ALA A 50 46.55 45.16 8.81
N ILE A 51 47.43 45.38 7.81
CA ILE A 51 47.23 44.87 6.44
C ILE A 51 47.32 43.34 6.41
N SER A 52 48.26 42.72 7.12
CA SER A 52 48.40 41.26 7.15
C SER A 52 47.21 40.59 7.83
N THR A 53 46.71 41.18 8.92
CA THR A 53 45.52 40.70 9.63
C THR A 53 44.27 40.84 8.77
N PHE A 54 44.10 41.97 8.07
CA PHE A 54 43.00 42.16 7.13
C PHE A 54 43.05 41.15 5.98
N LEU A 55 44.22 40.92 5.37
CA LEU A 55 44.38 39.92 4.32
C LEU A 55 44.12 38.49 4.81
N ALA A 56 44.52 38.17 6.05
CA ALA A 56 44.22 36.88 6.67
C ALA A 56 42.71 36.70 6.91
N VAL A 57 42.00 37.74 7.38
CA VAL A 57 40.54 37.73 7.55
C VAL A 57 39.83 37.59 6.21
N VAL A 58 40.25 38.32 5.18
CA VAL A 58 39.69 38.20 3.82
C VAL A 58 39.95 36.81 3.25
N ALA A 59 41.14 36.25 3.41
CA ALA A 59 41.45 34.89 2.97
C ALA A 59 40.61 33.84 3.72
N ALA A 60 40.42 34.00 5.04
CA ALA A 60 39.59 33.14 5.84
C ALA A 60 38.10 33.21 5.42
N LEU A 61 37.59 34.41 5.14
CA LEU A 61 36.22 34.61 4.62
C LEU A 61 36.04 33.96 3.25
N VAL A 62 36.99 34.11 2.32
CA VAL A 62 36.92 33.48 0.99
C VAL A 62 36.98 31.96 1.09
N ILE A 63 37.75 31.40 2.03
CA ILE A 63 37.80 29.95 2.27
C ILE A 63 36.48 29.47 2.89
N ALA A 64 35.92 30.21 3.85
CA ALA A 64 34.65 29.88 4.48
C ALA A 64 33.50 29.92 3.46
N ASP A 65 33.44 30.94 2.60
CA ASP A 65 32.43 31.04 1.54
C ASP A 65 32.50 29.86 0.57
N ARG A 66 33.71 29.44 0.16
CA ARG A 66 33.89 28.25 -0.68
C ARG A 66 33.49 26.95 0.04
N GLN A 67 33.76 26.82 1.33
CA GLN A 67 33.34 25.66 2.11
C GLN A 67 31.82 25.60 2.27
N VAL A 68 31.15 26.76 2.44
CA VAL A 68 29.70 26.86 2.48
C VAL A 68 29.07 26.51 1.13
N GLU A 69 29.68 26.95 0.02
CA GLU A 69 29.22 26.60 -1.34
C GLU A 69 29.32 25.10 -1.60
N VAL A 70 30.47 24.48 -1.30
CA VAL A 70 30.67 23.03 -1.43
C VAL A 70 29.73 22.24 -0.51
N ALA A 71 29.51 22.70 0.72
CA ALA A 71 28.57 22.04 1.64
C ALA A 71 27.11 22.17 1.15
N ARG A 72 26.73 23.28 0.54
CA ARG A 72 25.41 23.46 -0.07
C ARG A 72 25.22 22.58 -1.30
N GLU A 73 26.23 22.47 -2.16
CA GLU A 73 26.22 21.57 -3.32
C GLU A 73 26.14 20.10 -2.89
N ALA A 74 26.97 19.68 -1.93
CA ALA A 74 26.94 18.33 -1.38
C ALA A 74 25.57 18.00 -0.75
N ALA A 75 25.01 18.93 0.06
CA ALA A 75 23.69 18.75 0.64
C ALA A 75 22.57 18.71 -0.41
N ALA A 76 22.70 19.45 -1.52
CA ALA A 76 21.74 19.40 -2.61
C ALA A 76 21.79 18.06 -3.36
N VAL A 77 22.99 17.54 -3.62
CA VAL A 77 23.20 16.22 -4.22
C VAL A 77 22.67 15.09 -3.32
N GLU A 78 22.95 15.16 -2.01
CA GLU A 78 22.42 14.20 -1.03
C GLU A 78 20.90 14.24 -0.96
N ARG A 79 20.28 15.42 -0.96
CA ARG A 79 18.82 15.56 -1.00
C ARG A 79 18.22 14.99 -2.28
N ALA A 80 18.82 15.26 -3.44
CA ALA A 80 18.35 14.72 -4.72
C ALA A 80 18.42 13.18 -4.72
N SER A 81 19.55 12.62 -4.30
CA SER A 81 19.75 11.17 -4.15
C SER A 81 18.77 10.56 -3.14
N ALA A 82 18.53 11.21 -2.00
CA ALA A 82 17.57 10.74 -1.00
C ALA A 82 16.12 10.73 -1.54
N ILE A 83 15.73 11.74 -2.33
CA ILE A 83 14.41 11.77 -2.97
C ILE A 83 14.29 10.65 -4.00
N GLU A 84 15.31 10.43 -4.83
CA GLU A 84 15.34 9.36 -5.83
C GLU A 84 15.25 7.97 -5.18
N LEU A 85 16.02 7.75 -4.10
CA LEU A 85 15.96 6.52 -3.31
C LEU A 85 14.59 6.33 -2.63
N GLN A 86 13.97 7.39 -2.14
CA GLN A 86 12.61 7.32 -1.58
C GLN A 86 11.58 6.98 -2.66
N GLN A 87 11.70 7.57 -3.85
CA GLN A 87 10.79 7.31 -4.96
C GLN A 87 10.93 5.86 -5.47
N SER A 88 12.16 5.38 -5.62
CA SER A 88 12.42 4.00 -6.04
C SER A 88 11.95 2.98 -4.99
N ALA A 89 12.20 3.24 -3.71
CA ALA A 89 11.71 2.41 -2.62
C ALA A 89 10.17 2.37 -2.57
N ARG A 90 9.49 3.51 -2.78
CA ARG A 90 8.03 3.55 -2.87
C ARG A 90 7.50 2.77 -4.06
N ALA A 91 8.09 2.95 -5.24
CA ALA A 91 7.70 2.22 -6.44
C ALA A 91 7.88 0.70 -6.28
N GLU A 92 8.98 0.29 -5.64
CA GLU A 92 9.23 -1.12 -5.36
C GLU A 92 8.24 -1.68 -4.33
N SER A 93 7.93 -0.93 -3.26
CA SER A 93 6.88 -1.29 -2.30
C SER A 93 5.54 -1.49 -3.00
N SER A 94 5.07 -0.49 -3.75
CA SER A 94 3.79 -0.55 -4.45
C SER A 94 3.73 -1.73 -5.43
N ARG A 95 4.84 -2.07 -6.09
CA ARG A 95 4.91 -3.25 -6.96
C ARG A 95 4.78 -4.55 -6.18
N ARG A 96 5.42 -4.68 -5.02
CA ARG A 96 5.31 -5.86 -4.15
C ARG A 96 3.88 -6.00 -3.60
N ASP A 97 3.28 -4.88 -3.22
CA ASP A 97 1.90 -4.83 -2.70
C ASP A 97 0.91 -5.28 -3.79
N LEU A 98 1.03 -4.76 -5.01
CA LEU A 98 0.20 -5.19 -6.15
C LEU A 98 0.36 -6.68 -6.47
N GLN A 99 1.59 -7.21 -6.43
CA GLN A 99 1.83 -8.64 -6.61
C GLN A 99 1.19 -9.50 -5.51
N ARG A 100 1.18 -9.01 -4.26
CA ARG A 100 0.48 -9.67 -3.16
C ARG A 100 -1.02 -9.63 -3.40
N ALA A 101 -1.58 -8.46 -3.71
CA ALA A 101 -2.99 -8.28 -4.02
C ALA A 101 -3.44 -9.20 -5.16
N THR A 102 -2.62 -9.35 -6.22
CA THR A 102 -2.90 -10.28 -7.34
C THR A 102 -3.07 -11.72 -6.87
N ARG A 103 -2.14 -12.22 -6.04
CA ARG A 103 -2.20 -13.59 -5.50
C ARG A 103 -3.40 -13.79 -4.58
N LEU A 104 -3.65 -12.82 -3.70
CA LEU A 104 -4.78 -12.84 -2.79
C LEU A 104 -6.10 -12.78 -3.56
N ALA A 105 -6.24 -11.90 -4.55
CA ALA A 105 -7.45 -11.76 -5.35
C ALA A 105 -7.85 -13.08 -6.02
N HIS A 106 -6.85 -13.82 -6.53
CA HIS A 106 -7.09 -15.14 -7.09
C HIS A 106 -7.54 -16.16 -6.05
N ALA A 107 -6.88 -16.20 -4.89
CA ALA A 107 -7.27 -17.08 -3.79
C ALA A 107 -8.69 -16.78 -3.28
N PHE A 108 -9.01 -15.50 -3.06
CA PHE A 108 -10.34 -15.03 -2.70
C PHE A 108 -11.38 -15.43 -3.74
N ALA A 109 -11.14 -15.14 -5.03
CA ALA A 109 -12.09 -15.46 -6.08
C ALA A 109 -12.40 -16.96 -6.17
N ARG A 110 -11.38 -17.81 -6.01
CA ARG A 110 -11.54 -19.27 -6.05
C ARG A 110 -12.31 -19.81 -4.85
N GLU A 111 -11.92 -19.43 -3.63
CA GLU A 111 -12.56 -19.90 -2.40
C GLU A 111 -13.99 -19.37 -2.25
N LEU A 112 -14.22 -18.10 -2.57
CA LEU A 112 -15.58 -17.52 -2.64
C LEU A 112 -16.41 -18.24 -3.70
N GLY A 113 -15.80 -18.62 -4.82
CA GLY A 113 -16.44 -19.42 -5.85
C GLY A 113 -16.96 -20.77 -5.35
N TYR A 114 -16.15 -21.53 -4.62
CA TYR A 114 -16.60 -22.78 -4.02
C TYR A 114 -17.68 -22.56 -2.96
N ALA A 115 -17.49 -21.57 -2.09
CA ALA A 115 -18.48 -21.20 -1.08
C ALA A 115 -19.83 -20.80 -1.70
N ARG A 116 -19.80 -20.07 -2.82
CA ARG A 116 -20.98 -19.64 -3.57
C ARG A 116 -21.75 -20.85 -4.15
N ARG A 117 -21.06 -21.87 -4.66
CA ARG A 117 -21.67 -23.13 -5.12
C ARG A 117 -22.39 -23.89 -4.01
N GLU A 118 -21.73 -24.04 -2.86
CA GLU A 118 -22.33 -24.70 -1.70
C GLU A 118 -23.56 -23.93 -1.21
N LEU A 119 -23.48 -22.59 -1.17
CA LEU A 119 -24.60 -21.73 -0.82
C LEU A 119 -25.79 -21.92 -1.78
N ALA A 120 -25.55 -21.97 -3.09
CA ALA A 120 -26.59 -22.23 -4.09
C ALA A 120 -27.36 -23.53 -3.80
N VAL A 121 -26.64 -24.63 -3.53
CA VAL A 121 -27.25 -25.92 -3.21
C VAL A 121 -28.08 -25.85 -1.93
N LYS A 122 -27.60 -25.16 -0.89
CA LYS A 122 -28.37 -24.99 0.35
C LYS A 122 -29.63 -24.15 0.13
N LEU A 123 -29.57 -23.07 -0.64
CA LEU A 123 -30.72 -22.21 -0.94
C LEU A 123 -31.84 -22.97 -1.66
N VAL A 124 -31.47 -23.84 -2.61
CA VAL A 124 -32.41 -24.74 -3.29
C VAL A 124 -33.08 -25.71 -2.31
N ASN A 125 -32.30 -26.26 -1.37
CA ASN A 125 -32.84 -27.23 -0.41
C ASN A 125 -33.69 -26.57 0.69
N TRP A 126 -33.44 -25.31 1.02
CA TRP A 126 -34.14 -24.59 2.09
C TRP A 126 -35.29 -23.71 1.60
N THR A 127 -35.88 -24.03 0.44
CA THR A 127 -37.00 -23.25 -0.11
C THR A 127 -38.17 -23.18 0.88
N PRO A 128 -38.95 -22.07 0.88
CA PRO A 128 -40.11 -21.92 1.74
C PRO A 128 -41.12 -23.07 1.62
N ALA A 129 -41.33 -23.56 0.40
CA ALA A 129 -42.26 -24.66 0.12
C ALA A 129 -41.82 -25.96 0.79
N ARG A 130 -40.53 -26.32 0.72
CA ARG A 130 -39.99 -27.51 1.39
C ARG A 130 -40.04 -27.36 2.91
N MET A 131 -39.64 -26.21 3.43
CA MET A 131 -39.60 -25.97 4.87
C MET A 131 -40.97 -25.83 5.54
N SER A 132 -42.05 -25.66 4.77
CA SER A 132 -43.41 -25.79 5.33
C SER A 132 -43.70 -27.21 5.81
N ASN A 133 -43.15 -28.24 5.16
CA ASN A 133 -43.27 -29.64 5.57
C ASN A 133 -41.94 -30.39 5.34
N PRO A 134 -40.92 -30.11 6.17
CA PRO A 134 -39.57 -30.60 5.93
C PRO A 134 -39.45 -32.07 6.34
N THR A 135 -38.59 -32.79 5.63
CA THR A 135 -38.06 -34.07 6.12
C THR A 135 -37.11 -33.84 7.31
N PRO A 136 -36.89 -34.83 8.19
CA PRO A 136 -35.92 -34.71 9.29
C PRO A 136 -34.53 -34.29 8.79
N ALA A 137 -34.06 -34.86 7.68
CA ALA A 137 -32.76 -34.52 7.10
C ALA A 137 -32.65 -33.07 6.61
N GLU A 138 -33.73 -32.51 6.05
CA GLU A 138 -33.77 -31.09 5.65
C GLU A 138 -33.73 -30.16 6.87
N LEU A 139 -34.43 -30.54 7.95
CA LEU A 139 -34.45 -29.78 9.20
C LEU A 139 -33.06 -29.82 9.87
N ASP A 140 -32.45 -31.00 9.98
CA ASP A 140 -31.11 -31.19 10.55
C ASP A 140 -30.07 -30.38 9.76
N GLY A 141 -30.18 -30.36 8.43
CA GLY A 141 -29.31 -29.54 7.59
C GLY A 141 -29.52 -28.03 7.77
N PHE A 142 -30.75 -27.59 8.05
CA PHE A 142 -31.11 -26.17 8.22
C PHE A 142 -30.61 -25.59 9.55
N VAL A 143 -30.62 -26.39 10.61
CA VAL A 143 -30.23 -26.01 11.98
C VAL A 143 -28.77 -26.29 12.31
N MET A 144 -28.06 -26.99 11.44
CA MET A 144 -26.65 -27.32 11.61
C MET A 144 -25.83 -26.07 11.96
N ASP A 145 -24.84 -26.23 12.85
CA ASP A 145 -24.11 -25.10 13.44
C ASP A 145 -23.23 -24.34 12.43
N LYS A 146 -22.76 -25.04 11.38
CA LYS A 146 -21.97 -24.48 10.27
C LYS A 146 -22.27 -25.22 8.96
N PRO A 147 -23.44 -25.00 8.33
CA PRO A 147 -23.86 -25.77 7.16
C PRO A 147 -23.02 -25.52 5.90
N LEU A 148 -22.18 -24.48 5.92
CA LEU A 148 -21.34 -24.05 4.81
C LEU A 148 -19.85 -24.06 5.22
N PRO A 149 -18.90 -24.13 4.25
CA PRO A 149 -17.47 -24.15 4.55
C PRO A 149 -17.02 -22.92 5.34
N ASP A 150 -16.05 -23.14 6.22
CA ASP A 150 -15.40 -22.08 6.99
C ASP A 150 -14.40 -21.35 6.10
N LEU A 151 -14.55 -20.03 5.97
CA LEU A 151 -13.63 -19.17 5.22
C LEU A 151 -12.50 -18.65 6.11
N SER A 152 -12.08 -19.43 7.11
CA SER A 152 -11.05 -19.07 8.08
C SER A 152 -9.72 -18.70 7.43
N MET A 153 -9.32 -19.42 6.38
CA MET A 153 -8.12 -19.11 5.59
C MET A 153 -8.22 -17.72 4.94
N LEU A 154 -9.36 -17.39 4.33
CA LEU A 154 -9.58 -16.07 3.75
C LEU A 154 -9.62 -14.98 4.84
N THR A 155 -10.22 -15.31 5.98
CA THR A 155 -10.31 -14.41 7.14
C THR A 155 -8.93 -14.11 7.72
N SER A 156 -7.99 -15.06 7.72
CA SER A 156 -6.61 -14.79 8.17
C SER A 156 -5.86 -13.80 7.28
N PHE A 157 -6.25 -13.67 6.00
CA PHE A 157 -5.66 -12.68 5.09
C PHE A 157 -6.38 -11.32 5.09
N SER A 158 -7.44 -11.16 5.90
CA SER A 158 -8.20 -9.89 5.98
C SER A 158 -7.37 -8.71 6.49
N SER A 159 -6.30 -8.97 7.25
CA SER A 159 -5.34 -7.96 7.68
C SER A 159 -4.23 -7.67 6.66
N GLU A 160 -4.18 -8.43 5.56
CA GLU A 160 -3.10 -8.37 4.55
C GLU A 160 -3.60 -7.81 3.19
N LEU A 161 -4.61 -6.94 3.21
CA LEU A 161 -5.22 -6.35 2.01
C LEU A 161 -4.43 -5.17 1.42
N GLU A 162 -3.14 -5.06 1.75
CA GLU A 162 -2.22 -4.10 1.15
C GLU A 162 -2.12 -4.33 -0.37
N GLY A 163 -2.27 -3.25 -1.15
CA GLY A 163 -2.22 -3.29 -2.61
C GLY A 163 -3.57 -3.47 -3.32
N PHE A 164 -4.65 -3.72 -2.57
CA PHE A 164 -6.02 -3.58 -3.09
C PHE A 164 -6.44 -2.10 -3.09
N ALA A 165 -7.35 -1.74 -4.00
CA ALA A 165 -8.10 -0.49 -3.87
C ALA A 165 -9.00 -0.56 -2.63
N ASP A 166 -9.21 0.57 -1.95
CA ASP A 166 -10.00 0.64 -0.71
C ASP A 166 -11.41 0.06 -0.88
N ASP A 167 -12.08 0.36 -2.00
CA ASP A 167 -13.40 -0.16 -2.32
C ASP A 167 -13.43 -1.69 -2.48
N ASP A 168 -12.32 -2.28 -2.95
CA ASP A 168 -12.18 -3.73 -3.11
C ASP A 168 -11.90 -4.41 -1.78
N ALA A 169 -11.00 -3.82 -0.98
CA ALA A 169 -10.72 -4.29 0.37
C ALA A 169 -11.99 -4.27 1.24
N PHE A 170 -12.77 -3.18 1.16
CA PHE A 170 -14.04 -3.07 1.89
C PHE A 170 -15.07 -4.12 1.42
N ALA A 171 -15.15 -4.37 0.11
CA ALA A 171 -16.02 -5.40 -0.44
C ALA A 171 -15.64 -6.81 0.04
N ILE A 172 -14.34 -7.13 0.08
CA ILE A 172 -13.82 -8.40 0.64
C ILE A 172 -14.27 -8.54 2.09
N LEU A 173 -13.98 -7.54 2.93
CA LEU A 173 -14.31 -7.58 4.36
C LEU A 173 -15.82 -7.70 4.59
N SER A 174 -16.62 -6.98 3.81
CA SER A 174 -18.08 -7.02 3.88
C SER A 174 -18.60 -8.43 3.56
N VAL A 175 -18.16 -9.04 2.45
CA VAL A 175 -18.58 -10.40 2.08
C VAL A 175 -18.16 -11.43 3.12
N LEU A 176 -16.93 -11.35 3.65
CA LEU A 176 -16.47 -12.27 4.70
C LEU A 176 -17.29 -12.13 5.99
N ALA A 177 -17.60 -10.90 6.41
CA ALA A 177 -18.41 -10.64 7.58
C ALA A 177 -19.85 -11.15 7.38
N THR A 178 -20.46 -10.87 6.24
CA THR A 178 -21.80 -11.34 5.87
C THR A 178 -21.85 -12.86 5.80
N TRP A 179 -20.83 -13.52 5.23
CA TRP A 179 -20.71 -14.97 5.22
C TRP A 179 -20.65 -15.55 6.63
N ASN A 180 -19.78 -15.02 7.49
CA ASN A 180 -19.64 -15.46 8.87
C ASN A 180 -20.91 -15.24 9.69
N PHE A 181 -21.70 -14.21 9.38
CA PHE A 181 -22.99 -13.99 10.00
C PHE A 181 -24.04 -14.98 9.47
N TYR A 182 -24.11 -15.19 8.16
CA TYR A 182 -25.06 -16.12 7.52
C TYR A 182 -24.84 -17.58 7.93
N ASN A 183 -23.58 -18.00 8.07
CA ASN A 183 -23.20 -19.36 8.40
C ASN A 183 -23.38 -19.70 9.90
N ARG A 184 -23.88 -18.76 10.72
CA ARG A 184 -24.23 -19.05 12.11
C ARG A 184 -25.54 -19.84 12.17
N PRO A 185 -25.72 -20.66 13.23
CA PRO A 185 -27.00 -21.30 13.49
C PRO A 185 -28.08 -20.22 13.68
N PRO A 186 -29.35 -20.52 13.36
CA PRO A 186 -30.46 -19.61 13.61
C PRO A 186 -30.69 -19.34 15.12
N GLY A 187 -30.01 -20.06 16.02
CA GLY A 187 -30.15 -19.91 17.47
C GLY A 187 -31.47 -20.44 18.02
N ILE A 188 -32.12 -21.33 17.27
CA ILE A 188 -33.40 -21.97 17.60
C ILE A 188 -33.21 -23.48 17.49
N GLU A 189 -33.71 -24.22 18.47
CA GLU A 189 -33.55 -25.67 18.51
C GLU A 189 -34.41 -26.35 17.42
N PRO A 190 -33.97 -27.51 16.87
CA PRO A 190 -34.73 -28.22 15.82
C PRO A 190 -36.16 -28.58 16.29
N ALA A 191 -36.30 -28.95 17.56
CA ALA A 191 -37.59 -29.28 18.18
C ALA A 191 -38.54 -28.07 18.20
N GLU A 192 -38.02 -26.87 18.44
CA GLU A 192 -38.80 -25.63 18.45
C GLU A 192 -39.27 -25.28 17.03
N ILE A 193 -38.40 -25.41 16.04
CA ILE A 193 -38.76 -25.21 14.62
C ILE A 193 -39.82 -26.22 14.18
N ASN A 194 -39.69 -27.49 14.58
CA ASN A 194 -40.68 -28.51 14.24
C ASN A 194 -42.04 -28.24 14.93
N ALA A 195 -42.03 -27.67 16.13
CA ALA A 195 -43.24 -27.22 16.82
C ALA A 195 -43.88 -25.98 16.18
N MET A 196 -43.13 -25.20 15.37
CA MET A 196 -43.71 -24.09 14.61
C MET A 196 -44.69 -24.62 13.55
N GLY A 197 -45.84 -23.95 13.40
CA GLY A 197 -46.77 -24.24 12.31
C GLY A 197 -46.12 -24.08 10.92
N PRO A 198 -46.65 -24.76 9.89
CA PRO A 198 -46.05 -24.82 8.54
C PRO A 198 -45.86 -23.45 7.88
N VAL A 199 -46.75 -22.50 8.18
CA VAL A 199 -46.66 -21.11 7.70
C VAL A 199 -45.46 -20.37 8.32
N SER A 200 -45.24 -20.54 9.63
CA SER A 200 -44.14 -19.88 10.34
C SER A 200 -42.78 -20.42 9.89
N ARG A 201 -42.66 -21.74 9.69
CA ARG A 201 -41.45 -22.35 9.13
C ARG A 201 -41.16 -21.84 7.71
N GLY A 202 -42.18 -21.77 6.86
CA GLY A 202 -42.04 -21.22 5.51
C GLY A 202 -41.56 -19.76 5.52
N LYS A 203 -42.06 -18.92 6.43
CA LYS A 203 -41.59 -17.53 6.60
C LYS A 203 -40.14 -17.44 7.08
N MET A 204 -39.74 -18.28 8.02
CA MET A 204 -38.36 -18.37 8.50
C MET A 204 -37.40 -18.75 7.36
N ALA A 205 -37.77 -19.78 6.60
CA ALA A 205 -37.01 -20.21 5.43
C ALA A 205 -36.95 -19.13 4.34
N ALA A 206 -38.05 -18.39 4.11
CA ALA A 206 -38.08 -17.27 3.19
C ALA A 206 -37.10 -16.15 3.61
N SER A 207 -37.05 -15.82 4.90
CA SER A 207 -36.11 -14.83 5.43
C SER A 207 -34.65 -15.26 5.19
N ARG A 208 -34.30 -16.50 5.55
CA ARG A 208 -32.96 -17.05 5.33
C ARG A 208 -32.62 -17.10 3.84
N CYS A 209 -33.54 -17.55 2.98
CA CYS A 209 -33.32 -17.59 1.54
C CYS A 209 -33.12 -16.21 0.92
N ARG A 210 -33.88 -15.17 1.33
CA ARG A 210 -33.69 -13.81 0.82
C ARG A 210 -32.28 -13.31 1.12
N PHE A 211 -31.87 -13.39 2.38
CA PHE A 211 -30.54 -12.93 2.79
C PHE A 211 -29.42 -13.75 2.13
N GLY A 212 -29.61 -15.07 2.00
CA GLY A 212 -28.63 -15.91 1.30
C GLY A 212 -28.56 -15.66 -0.21
N LEU A 213 -29.65 -15.29 -0.87
CA LEU A 213 -29.63 -14.87 -2.27
C LEU A 213 -28.91 -13.53 -2.47
N GLU A 214 -29.09 -12.58 -1.56
CA GLU A 214 -28.33 -11.32 -1.56
C GLU A 214 -26.83 -11.59 -1.39
N LEU A 215 -26.46 -12.44 -0.42
CA LEU A 215 -25.07 -12.87 -0.24
C LEU A 215 -24.51 -13.58 -1.48
N PHE A 216 -25.31 -14.46 -2.10
CA PHE A 216 -24.93 -15.18 -3.32
C PHE A 216 -24.63 -14.24 -4.50
N ASP A 217 -25.43 -13.17 -4.65
CA ASP A 217 -25.21 -12.16 -5.68
C ASP A 217 -23.98 -11.29 -5.36
N LEU A 218 -23.83 -10.83 -4.11
CA LEU A 218 -22.65 -10.08 -3.64
C LEU A 218 -21.34 -10.84 -3.85
N MET A 219 -21.32 -12.14 -3.56
CA MET A 219 -20.15 -12.99 -3.82
C MET A 219 -19.82 -13.03 -5.32
N GLY A 220 -20.84 -13.12 -6.19
CA GLY A 220 -20.64 -13.10 -7.64
C GLY A 220 -20.07 -11.79 -8.15
N GLU A 221 -20.58 -10.66 -7.65
CA GLU A 221 -20.05 -9.33 -7.96
C GLU A 221 -18.60 -9.17 -7.52
N LEU A 222 -18.26 -9.59 -6.29
CA LEU A 222 -16.90 -9.54 -5.77
C LEU A 222 -15.94 -10.41 -6.59
N ILE A 223 -16.31 -11.65 -6.91
CA ILE A 223 -15.50 -12.55 -7.75
C ILE A 223 -15.19 -11.88 -9.11
N ASN A 224 -16.18 -11.23 -9.72
CA ASN A 224 -16.01 -10.50 -10.98
C ASN A 224 -15.10 -9.28 -10.81
N LYS A 225 -15.21 -8.56 -9.69
CA LYS A 225 -14.36 -7.40 -9.38
C LYS A 225 -12.89 -7.81 -9.24
N LEU A 226 -12.64 -8.89 -8.50
CA LEU A 226 -11.30 -9.44 -8.25
C LEU A 226 -10.61 -9.96 -9.52
N TYR A 227 -11.37 -10.33 -10.56
CA TYR A 227 -10.81 -10.80 -11.83
C TYR A 227 -9.81 -9.81 -12.44
N SER A 228 -10.09 -8.51 -12.35
CA SER A 228 -9.23 -7.44 -12.87
C SER A 228 -7.78 -7.48 -12.32
N TYR A 229 -7.59 -8.02 -11.11
CA TYR A 229 -6.27 -8.11 -10.48
C TYR A 229 -5.40 -9.21 -11.08
N TYR A 230 -5.99 -10.31 -11.57
CA TYR A 230 -5.24 -11.52 -11.95
C TYR A 230 -5.44 -11.96 -13.39
N GLU A 231 -6.32 -11.31 -14.17
CA GLU A 231 -6.63 -11.70 -15.56
C GLU A 231 -5.40 -11.78 -16.47
N SER A 232 -4.38 -10.96 -16.22
CA SER A 232 -3.14 -10.88 -17.02
C SER A 232 -2.01 -11.76 -16.48
N HIS A 233 -2.23 -12.47 -15.37
CA HIS A 233 -1.18 -13.22 -14.68
C HIS A 233 -0.93 -14.56 -15.38
N ALA A 234 0.26 -14.74 -15.96
CA ALA A 234 0.61 -15.89 -16.81
C ALA A 234 0.42 -17.29 -16.16
N ALA A 235 0.52 -17.38 -14.84
CA ALA A 235 0.32 -18.64 -14.10
C ALA A 235 -1.15 -18.91 -13.72
N ILE A 236 -2.05 -17.94 -13.90
CA ILE A 236 -3.45 -18.05 -13.53
C ILE A 236 -4.26 -18.23 -14.81
N SER A 237 -4.69 -19.47 -15.07
CA SER A 237 -5.44 -19.81 -16.28
C SER A 237 -6.94 -19.57 -16.10
N GLY A 238 -7.50 -18.67 -16.91
CA GLY A 238 -8.95 -18.50 -17.09
C GLY A 238 -9.65 -17.68 -16.01
N ARG A 239 -10.81 -17.12 -16.39
CA ARG A 239 -11.78 -16.55 -15.44
C ARG A 239 -12.29 -17.69 -14.56
N PHE A 240 -12.45 -17.47 -13.25
CA PHE A 240 -13.27 -18.37 -12.46
C PHE A 240 -14.72 -18.26 -12.97
N VAL A 241 -15.15 -19.21 -13.79
CA VAL A 241 -16.51 -19.29 -14.29
C VAL A 241 -17.28 -20.23 -13.36
N ASP A 242 -18.18 -19.64 -12.59
CA ASP A 242 -19.07 -20.36 -11.70
C ASP A 242 -20.31 -20.87 -12.46
N ASP A 243 -20.10 -21.82 -13.37
CA ASP A 243 -21.21 -22.48 -14.05
C ASP A 243 -21.90 -23.42 -13.05
N LEU A 244 -22.95 -22.91 -12.41
CA LEU A 244 -23.87 -23.75 -11.65
C LEU A 244 -24.51 -24.78 -12.57
N PRO A 245 -24.76 -26.02 -12.09
CA PRO A 245 -25.54 -26.99 -12.85
C PRO A 245 -26.87 -26.38 -13.31
N PRO A 246 -27.32 -26.62 -14.56
CA PRO A 246 -28.51 -25.98 -15.12
C PRO A 246 -29.77 -26.13 -14.24
N VAL A 247 -29.90 -27.29 -13.58
CA VAL A 247 -30.99 -27.57 -12.63
C VAL A 247 -30.95 -26.61 -11.44
N VAL A 248 -29.78 -26.45 -10.80
CA VAL A 248 -29.61 -25.54 -9.65
C VAL A 248 -29.84 -24.09 -10.06
N SER A 249 -29.36 -23.69 -11.24
CA SER A 249 -29.58 -22.35 -11.80
C SER A 249 -31.07 -22.05 -12.03
N ALA A 250 -31.80 -23.01 -12.61
CA ALA A 250 -33.24 -22.89 -12.83
C ALA A 250 -34.02 -22.81 -11.50
N GLU A 251 -33.68 -23.64 -10.52
CA GLU A 251 -34.32 -23.64 -9.21
C GLU A 251 -34.03 -22.36 -8.41
N LEU A 252 -32.81 -21.82 -8.47
CA LEU A 252 -32.50 -20.52 -7.90
C LEU A 252 -33.29 -19.39 -8.55
N SER A 253 -33.44 -19.43 -9.88
CA SER A 253 -34.24 -18.45 -10.62
C SER A 253 -35.71 -18.52 -10.21
N ALA A 254 -36.26 -19.73 -10.07
CA ALA A 254 -37.61 -19.95 -9.56
C ALA A 254 -37.77 -19.49 -8.10
N LEU A 255 -36.75 -19.68 -7.26
CA LEU A 255 -36.76 -19.19 -5.88
C LEU A 255 -36.75 -17.65 -5.83
N LYS A 256 -35.92 -16.99 -6.64
CA LYS A 256 -35.96 -15.51 -6.80
C LYS A 256 -37.36 -15.06 -7.22
N PHE A 257 -38.04 -15.80 -8.10
CA PHE A 257 -39.44 -15.53 -8.51
C PHE A 257 -40.40 -15.62 -7.34
N ALA A 258 -40.38 -16.75 -6.65
CA ALA A 258 -41.28 -17.02 -5.53
C ALA A 258 -41.12 -15.99 -4.39
N LEU A 259 -39.92 -15.44 -4.21
CA LEU A 259 -39.63 -14.46 -3.17
C LEU A 259 -39.87 -13.00 -3.59
N GLY A 260 -40.19 -12.75 -4.87
CA GLY A 260 -40.42 -11.42 -5.42
C GLY A 260 -39.14 -10.61 -5.63
N LEU A 261 -38.01 -11.27 -5.87
CA LEU A 261 -36.68 -10.65 -6.02
C LEU A 261 -36.29 -10.44 -7.50
N HIS A 262 -37.25 -10.30 -8.39
CA HIS A 262 -36.99 -10.03 -9.80
C HIS A 262 -36.96 -8.55 -10.09
N GLY A 263 -35.83 -8.05 -10.61
CA GLY A 263 -35.70 -6.68 -11.08
C GLY A 263 -34.81 -5.76 -10.24
N LYS A 264 -33.81 -6.31 -9.54
CA LYS A 264 -32.61 -5.54 -9.19
C LYS A 264 -31.46 -6.01 -10.05
#